data_AF-A0A2V6HPN0-F1
#
_entry.id   AF-A0A2V6HPN0-F1
#
_cell.length_a   1.000
_cell.length_b   1.000
_cell.length_c   1.000
_cell.angle_alpha   90.00
_cell.angle_beta   90.00
_cell.angle_gamma   90.00
#
_symmetry.space_group_name_H-M   'P 1'
#
loop_
_entity.id
_entity.type
_entity.pdbx_description
1 polymer ?
#
loop_
_entity_poly.entity_id
_entity_poly.type
_entity_poly.pdbx_seq_one_letter_code
_entity_poly.pdbx_strand_id
1 'polypeptide(L)'
;MTNERHLRVSHPPSEPLLIWDGECDFCRLWIERWREITARKVDYATYQEAAHQFPDISVEQFKRAMVLIEPDGETFFAAEAIYRSLRYRSSRRWLAWSYDHLPGFAAISEIAYKVIARHRGLGSTFTRLLWGKNVRPPTYFWARRWFLRTLGLTYLVAFVSLWVQVDGLVGSNGVSPLNQFLPAVYERFGSIAYSLLPTLCWVDSSNGFLHFLCGGGVVLSLLLILGIAPALSLVVLFVFYLSLTIAGQTFLSFQWDILLLETGFVSIFLAPWRLWPGELMLWPSPPTPRTPSAHSPSSPLGEGERIEVRGSPPDGTDKSKPSPSPLPFEGRGEETLPSSCSIPATASPVSRLGLFLLKFLLFKLMLMSGVVKLTSGDDCWWNLTALDYHYWSQPLPTVFAWWADKSPEWFKHFS
;
A
#
# COMPACT_ATOMS: atom_id res chain seq x y z
N MET A 1 10.55 -20.60 34.20
CA MET A 1 10.34 -19.53 35.20
C MET A 1 8.89 -19.08 35.05
N THR A 2 7.94 -19.86 35.57
CA THR A 2 7.29 -19.69 36.89
C THR A 2 6.34 -18.50 36.94
N ASN A 3 5.17 -18.67 36.31
CA ASN A 3 3.84 -18.47 36.89
C ASN A 3 3.71 -17.30 37.91
N GLU A 4 4.01 -16.07 37.48
CA GLU A 4 3.39 -14.91 38.12
C GLU A 4 1.92 -14.98 37.74
N ARG A 5 1.03 -15.18 38.73
CA ARG A 5 -0.41 -15.14 38.49
C ARG A 5 -0.71 -13.79 37.84
N HIS A 6 -1.27 -13.83 36.63
CA HIS A 6 -1.75 -12.64 35.97
C HIS A 6 -2.68 -11.90 36.94
N LEU A 7 -2.41 -10.61 37.13
CA LEU A 7 -3.29 -9.76 37.92
C LEU A 7 -4.65 -9.77 37.25
N ARG A 8 -5.72 -9.86 38.04
CA ARG A 8 -7.09 -9.83 37.53
C ARG A 8 -7.76 -8.57 38.04
N VAL A 9 -8.30 -7.75 37.14
CA VAL A 9 -8.98 -6.51 37.53
C VAL A 9 -10.39 -6.80 38.02
N SER A 10 -10.83 -6.00 38.99
CA SER A 10 -12.16 -6.12 39.61
C SER A 10 -13.28 -5.66 38.67
N HIS A 11 -12.98 -4.72 37.78
CA HIS A 11 -13.92 -4.13 36.81
C HIS A 11 -13.36 -4.30 35.39
N PRO A 12 -13.63 -5.41 34.70
CA PRO A 12 -13.11 -5.64 33.36
C PRO A 12 -13.78 -4.74 32.31
N PRO A 13 -13.06 -4.34 31.25
CA PRO A 13 -13.63 -3.59 30.13
C PRO A 13 -14.54 -4.49 29.26
N SER A 14 -15.47 -3.88 28.52
CA SER A 14 -16.36 -4.62 27.61
C SER A 14 -15.65 -5.16 26.37
N GLU A 15 -14.59 -4.48 25.93
CA GLU A 15 -13.73 -4.85 24.81
C GLU A 15 -12.27 -4.92 25.29
N PRO A 16 -11.39 -5.72 24.65
CA PRO A 16 -9.99 -5.81 25.04
C PRO A 16 -9.31 -4.44 24.98
N LEU A 17 -8.68 -4.01 26.07
CA LEU A 17 -8.11 -2.67 26.20
C LEU A 17 -6.59 -2.73 26.38
N LEU A 18 -5.85 -2.12 25.45
CA LEU A 18 -4.40 -1.96 25.54
C LEU A 18 -4.06 -0.56 26.04
N ILE A 19 -3.53 -0.49 27.26
CA ILE A 19 -3.10 0.74 27.93
C ILE A 19 -1.60 0.94 27.70
N TRP A 20 -1.22 2.18 27.37
CA TRP A 20 0.16 2.54 27.05
C TRP A 20 0.54 3.91 27.58
N ASP A 21 1.84 4.22 27.51
CA ASP A 21 2.40 5.49 27.96
C ASP A 21 2.17 6.61 26.93
N GLY A 22 1.16 7.47 27.18
CA GLY A 22 0.72 8.53 26.26
C GLY A 22 1.78 9.57 25.88
N GLU A 23 2.86 9.66 26.64
CA GLU A 23 3.97 10.61 26.42
C GLU A 23 5.10 10.02 25.55
N CYS A 24 5.09 8.71 25.33
CA CYS A 24 6.12 8.06 24.54
C CYS A 24 5.83 8.15 23.02
N ASP A 25 6.63 8.94 22.30
CA ASP A 25 6.58 9.06 20.83
C ASP A 25 6.68 7.72 20.10
N PHE A 26 7.54 6.82 20.57
CA PHE A 26 7.69 5.49 20.00
C PHE A 26 6.39 4.69 20.15
N CYS A 27 5.82 4.65 21.37
CA CYS A 27 4.56 3.96 21.61
C CYS A 27 3.44 4.56 20.77
N ARG A 28 3.32 5.89 20.70
CA ARG A 28 2.31 6.58 19.89
C ARG A 28 2.30 6.12 18.44
N LEU A 29 3.48 6.08 17.82
CA LEU A 29 3.65 5.59 16.45
C LEU A 29 3.15 4.14 16.32
N TRP A 30 3.66 3.23 17.16
CA TRP A 30 3.31 1.81 17.06
C TRP A 30 1.84 1.51 17.39
N ILE A 31 1.22 2.29 18.29
CA ILE A 31 -0.21 2.18 18.59
C ILE A 31 -1.08 2.48 17.36
N GLU A 32 -0.76 3.52 16.58
CA GLU A 32 -1.53 3.80 15.36
C GLU A 32 -1.47 2.63 14.37
N ARG A 33 -0.27 2.06 14.20
CA ARG A 33 -0.06 0.89 13.35
C ARG A 33 -0.79 -0.34 13.89
N TRP A 34 -0.73 -0.58 15.19
CA TRP A 34 -1.40 -1.72 15.82
C TRP A 34 -2.92 -1.58 15.78
N ARG A 35 -3.48 -0.39 15.93
CA ARG A 35 -4.92 -0.12 15.82
C ARG A 35 -5.48 -0.53 14.45
N GLU A 36 -4.71 -0.31 13.38
CA GLU A 36 -5.05 -0.83 12.05
C GLU A 36 -4.81 -2.34 11.90
N ILE A 37 -3.75 -2.86 12.53
CA ILE A 37 -3.45 -4.29 12.50
C ILE A 37 -4.52 -5.09 13.26
N THR A 38 -5.01 -4.66 14.40
CA THR A 38 -6.04 -5.37 15.18
C THR A 38 -7.46 -5.18 14.63
N ALA A 39 -7.60 -4.43 13.52
CA ALA A 39 -8.88 -4.15 12.87
C ALA A 39 -9.92 -3.53 13.84
N ARG A 40 -9.45 -2.69 14.77
CA ARG A 40 -10.27 -2.04 15.81
C ARG A 40 -11.06 -3.01 16.72
N LYS A 41 -10.57 -4.24 16.89
CA LYS A 41 -11.07 -5.21 17.89
C LYS A 41 -10.40 -5.08 19.26
N VAL A 42 -9.42 -4.19 19.37
CA VAL A 42 -8.71 -3.88 20.60
C VAL A 42 -8.77 -2.36 20.71
N ASP A 43 -9.21 -1.89 21.86
CA ASP A 43 -9.20 -0.47 22.20
C ASP A 43 -7.84 -0.07 22.73
N TYR A 44 -7.49 1.20 22.54
CA TYR A 44 -6.20 1.73 22.93
C TYR A 44 -6.40 3.05 23.65
N ALA A 45 -6.02 3.08 24.93
CA ALA A 45 -6.11 4.26 25.78
C ALA A 45 -4.75 4.55 26.41
N THR A 46 -4.52 5.82 26.76
CA THR A 46 -3.35 6.19 27.56
C THR A 46 -3.60 5.86 29.02
N TYR A 47 -2.55 5.62 29.82
CA TYR A 47 -2.75 5.39 31.25
C TYR A 47 -3.30 6.64 31.95
N GLN A 48 -3.00 7.83 31.46
CA GLN A 48 -3.56 9.09 31.97
C GLN A 48 -5.09 9.10 31.89
N GLU A 49 -5.65 8.50 30.84
CA GLU A 49 -7.10 8.38 30.64
C GLU A 49 -7.70 7.20 31.39
N ALA A 50 -7.01 6.05 31.45
CA ALA A 50 -7.62 4.78 31.89
C ALA A 50 -7.25 4.34 33.31
N ALA A 51 -6.16 4.84 33.91
CA ALA A 51 -5.65 4.30 35.18
C ALA A 51 -6.66 4.40 36.34
N HIS A 52 -7.49 5.45 36.37
CA HIS A 52 -8.51 5.63 37.40
C HIS A 52 -9.59 4.53 37.41
N GLN A 53 -9.78 3.84 36.28
CA GLN A 53 -10.77 2.76 36.13
C GLN A 53 -10.24 1.42 36.66
N PHE A 54 -8.91 1.30 36.83
CA PHE A 54 -8.24 0.06 37.21
C PHE A 54 -7.34 0.28 38.43
N PRO A 55 -7.91 0.54 39.63
CA PRO A 55 -7.14 0.80 40.85
C PRO A 55 -6.29 -0.40 41.30
N ASP A 56 -6.62 -1.60 40.82
CA ASP A 56 -5.89 -2.85 41.06
C ASP A 56 -4.47 -2.84 40.46
N ILE A 57 -4.19 -1.94 39.51
CA ILE A 57 -2.90 -1.79 38.83
C ILE A 57 -2.28 -0.47 39.25
N SER A 58 -1.08 -0.52 39.82
CA SER A 58 -0.38 0.70 40.23
C SER A 58 0.01 1.56 39.03
N VAL A 59 -0.01 2.90 39.20
CA VAL A 59 0.41 3.84 38.16
C VAL A 59 1.85 3.58 37.68
N GLU A 60 2.73 3.13 38.57
CA GLU A 60 4.11 2.78 38.24
C GLU A 60 4.21 1.57 37.29
N GLN A 61 3.28 0.61 37.38
CA GLN A 61 3.22 -0.49 36.41
C GLN A 61 2.83 0.01 35.01
N PHE A 62 1.86 0.92 34.90
CA PHE A 62 1.45 1.52 33.63
C PHE A 62 2.57 2.36 32.97
N LYS A 63 3.38 3.06 33.77
CA LYS A 63 4.55 3.81 33.25
C LYS A 63 5.64 2.86 32.75
N ARG A 64 5.85 1.76 33.46
CA ARG A 64 6.93 0.80 33.18
C ARG A 64 6.70 0.01 31.90
N ALA A 65 5.49 -0.46 31.67
CA ALA A 65 5.17 -1.33 30.54
C ALA A 65 3.74 -1.12 30.04
N MET A 66 3.52 -1.48 28.78
CA MET A 66 2.18 -1.58 28.22
C MET A 66 1.41 -2.70 28.90
N VAL A 67 0.10 -2.51 29.04
CA VAL A 67 -0.80 -3.43 29.72
C VAL A 67 -1.96 -3.76 28.80
N LEU A 68 -2.24 -5.04 28.59
CA LEU A 68 -3.47 -5.50 27.95
C LEU A 68 -4.40 -6.01 29.05
N ILE A 69 -5.65 -5.52 29.05
CA ILE A 69 -6.72 -6.01 29.92
C ILE A 69 -7.76 -6.67 29.03
N GLU A 70 -8.05 -7.93 29.29
CA GLU A 70 -9.04 -8.70 28.53
C GLU A 70 -10.45 -8.57 29.14
N PRO A 71 -11.52 -8.86 28.37
CA PRO A 71 -12.89 -8.77 28.87
C PRO A 71 -13.22 -9.73 30.02
N ASP A 72 -12.41 -10.77 30.24
CA ASP A 72 -12.50 -11.67 31.38
C ASP A 72 -11.77 -11.14 32.63
N GLY A 73 -11.11 -9.99 32.51
CA GLY A 73 -10.36 -9.30 33.55
C GLY A 73 -8.91 -9.74 33.69
N GLU A 74 -8.41 -10.70 32.89
CA GLU A 74 -6.99 -11.03 32.92
C GLU A 74 -6.13 -9.89 32.37
N THR A 75 -4.97 -9.68 33.01
CA THR A 75 -4.03 -8.64 32.60
C THR A 75 -2.70 -9.22 32.17
N PHE A 76 -2.17 -8.68 31.08
CA PHE A 76 -0.88 -9.05 30.50
C PHE A 76 -0.02 -7.80 30.38
N PHE A 77 1.30 -7.96 30.54
CA PHE A 77 2.23 -6.84 30.55
C PHE A 77 3.27 -6.96 29.43
N ALA A 78 3.93 -5.85 29.11
CA ALA A 78 5.13 -5.79 28.28
C ALA A 78 4.99 -6.46 26.90
N ALA A 79 5.90 -7.38 26.54
CA ALA A 79 5.85 -8.02 25.23
C ALA A 79 4.62 -8.93 25.13
N GLU A 80 4.28 -9.65 26.20
CA GLU A 80 3.09 -10.51 26.26
C GLU A 80 1.81 -9.74 25.90
N ALA A 81 1.61 -8.54 26.47
CA ALA A 81 0.47 -7.68 26.14
C ALA A 81 0.35 -7.42 24.63
N ILE A 82 1.48 -7.17 23.95
CA ILE A 82 1.52 -6.94 22.50
C ILE A 82 1.15 -8.22 21.75
N TYR A 83 1.79 -9.35 22.06
CA TYR A 83 1.54 -10.62 21.37
C TYR A 83 0.11 -11.10 21.56
N ARG A 84 -0.44 -11.00 22.77
CA ARG A 84 -1.85 -11.30 23.08
C ARG A 84 -2.79 -10.37 22.32
N SER A 85 -2.52 -9.06 22.27
CA SER A 85 -3.37 -8.12 21.50
C SER A 85 -3.41 -8.43 20.00
N LEU A 86 -2.32 -8.98 19.44
CA LEU A 86 -2.26 -9.36 18.03
C LEU A 86 -3.06 -10.62 17.69
N ARG A 87 -3.48 -11.40 18.69
CA ARG A 87 -4.31 -12.62 18.51
C ARG A 87 -5.69 -12.32 17.92
N TYR A 88 -6.20 -11.10 18.15
CA TYR A 88 -7.52 -10.65 17.66
C TYR A 88 -7.57 -10.54 16.12
N ARG A 89 -6.42 -10.58 15.44
CA ARG A 89 -6.35 -10.78 13.98
C ARG A 89 -6.01 -12.22 13.62
N SER A 90 -6.90 -12.87 12.86
CA SER A 90 -6.74 -14.27 12.42
C SER A 90 -5.37 -14.54 11.78
N SER A 91 -4.88 -13.65 10.91
CA SER A 91 -3.59 -13.80 10.22
C SER A 91 -2.35 -13.67 11.13
N ARG A 92 -2.51 -13.34 12.41
CA ARG A 92 -1.41 -13.10 13.36
C ARG A 92 -1.53 -13.92 14.64
N ARG A 93 -2.50 -14.84 14.73
CA ARG A 93 -2.64 -15.79 15.85
C ARG A 93 -1.37 -16.58 16.13
N TRP A 94 -0.61 -16.91 15.08
CA TRP A 94 0.66 -17.62 15.20
C TRP A 94 1.68 -16.87 16.08
N LEU A 95 1.65 -15.53 16.13
CA LEU A 95 2.58 -14.75 16.96
C LEU A 95 2.31 -14.95 18.45
N ALA A 96 1.04 -15.01 18.86
CA ALA A 96 0.67 -15.33 20.23
C ALA A 96 1.00 -16.79 20.55
N TRP A 97 0.72 -17.70 19.62
CA TRP A 97 1.08 -19.12 19.76
C TRP A 97 2.60 -19.31 19.93
N SER A 98 3.42 -18.57 19.16
CA SER A 98 4.88 -18.59 19.26
C SER A 98 5.37 -18.15 20.64
N TYR A 99 4.71 -17.16 21.24
CA TYR A 99 5.02 -16.70 22.59
C TYR A 99 4.82 -17.82 23.62
N ASP A 100 3.76 -18.60 23.47
CA ASP A 100 3.40 -19.67 24.40
C ASP A 100 4.20 -20.97 24.20
N HIS A 101 4.55 -21.32 22.95
CA HIS A 101 5.00 -22.68 22.62
C HIS A 101 6.46 -22.77 22.14
N LEU A 102 7.06 -21.69 21.62
CA LEU A 102 8.43 -21.76 21.13
C LEU A 102 9.43 -21.53 22.27
N PRO A 103 10.30 -22.50 22.58
CA PRO A 103 11.26 -22.36 23.67
C PRO A 103 12.20 -21.18 23.39
N GLY A 104 12.33 -20.28 24.38
CA GLY A 104 13.16 -19.09 24.31
C GLY A 104 12.51 -17.87 23.63
N PHE A 105 11.40 -18.02 22.89
CA PHE A 105 10.78 -16.90 22.18
C PHE A 105 10.22 -15.83 23.12
N ALA A 106 9.51 -16.23 24.19
CA ALA A 106 9.00 -15.30 25.20
C ALA A 106 10.15 -14.53 25.87
N ALA A 107 11.22 -15.23 26.28
CA ALA A 107 12.37 -14.61 26.94
C ALA A 107 13.07 -13.58 26.03
N ILE A 108 13.32 -13.93 24.77
CA ILE A 108 13.93 -13.02 23.80
C ILE A 108 13.02 -11.81 23.56
N SER A 109 11.72 -12.04 23.36
CA SER A 109 10.72 -11.00 23.17
C SER A 109 10.67 -10.00 24.35
N GLU A 110 10.70 -10.51 25.59
CA GLU A 110 10.71 -9.68 26.79
C GLU A 110 12.02 -8.90 26.96
N ILE A 111 13.16 -9.50 26.63
CA ILE A 111 14.46 -8.80 26.62
C ILE A 111 14.42 -7.67 25.59
N ALA A 112 13.99 -7.96 24.36
CA ALA A 112 13.87 -6.97 23.29
C ALA A 112 12.93 -5.83 23.70
N TYR A 113 11.77 -6.15 24.28
CA TYR A 113 10.84 -5.15 24.81
C TYR A 113 11.50 -4.27 25.88
N LYS A 114 12.20 -4.86 26.87
CA LYS A 114 12.88 -4.11 27.93
C LYS A 114 13.97 -3.18 27.37
N VAL A 115 14.73 -3.61 26.36
CA VAL A 115 15.74 -2.79 25.70
C VAL A 115 15.08 -1.59 25.00
N ILE A 116 14.02 -1.83 24.23
CA ILE A 116 13.26 -0.77 23.54
C ILE A 116 12.63 0.19 24.55
N ALA A 117 12.02 -0.34 25.62
CA ALA A 117 11.39 0.44 26.67
C ALA A 117 12.37 1.28 27.49
N ARG A 118 13.65 0.88 27.60
CA ARG A 118 14.73 1.69 28.20
C ARG A 118 15.30 2.72 27.23
N HIS A 119 15.27 2.45 25.93
CA HIS A 119 15.83 3.32 24.89
C HIS A 119 14.75 3.93 23.97
N ARG A 120 13.59 4.33 24.53
CA ARG A 120 12.42 4.82 23.78
C ARG A 120 12.75 5.99 22.84
N GLY A 121 13.64 6.89 23.24
CA GLY A 121 14.10 8.01 22.40
C GLY A 121 14.88 7.55 21.16
N LEU A 122 15.89 6.68 21.32
CA LEU A 122 16.65 6.10 20.21
C LEU A 122 15.75 5.23 19.31
N GLY A 123 14.82 4.47 19.90
CA GLY A 123 13.82 3.70 19.18
C GLY A 123 12.90 4.58 18.33
N SER A 124 12.48 5.74 18.83
CA SER A 124 11.71 6.73 18.07
C SER A 124 12.52 7.29 16.90
N THR A 125 13.79 7.67 17.11
CA THR A 125 14.68 8.16 16.03
C THR A 125 14.89 7.11 14.95
N PHE A 126 15.17 5.86 15.34
CA PHE A 126 15.36 4.76 14.40
C PHE A 126 14.07 4.41 13.66
N THR A 127 12.92 4.43 14.34
CA THR A 127 11.61 4.23 13.71
C THR A 127 11.29 5.34 12.71
N ARG A 128 11.58 6.60 13.05
CA ARG A 128 11.40 7.74 12.14
C ARG A 128 12.35 7.68 10.94
N LEU A 129 13.57 7.18 11.14
CA LEU A 129 14.54 6.98 10.05
C LEU A 129 14.08 5.89 9.08
N LEU A 130 13.63 4.74 9.59
CA LEU A 130 13.27 3.59 8.76
C LEU A 130 11.85 3.67 8.18
N TRP A 131 10.89 4.23 8.91
CA TRP A 131 9.46 4.26 8.54
C TRP A 131 8.89 5.67 8.38
N GLY A 132 9.63 6.73 8.69
CA GLY A 132 9.14 8.11 8.62
C GLY A 132 8.26 8.51 9.80
N LYS A 133 7.64 9.70 9.71
CA LYS A 133 6.74 10.23 10.75
C LYS A 133 5.39 9.50 10.82
N ASN A 134 5.05 8.68 9.83
CA ASN A 134 3.78 7.97 9.76
C ASN A 134 4.04 6.47 9.54
N VAL A 135 3.87 5.68 10.60
CA VAL A 135 4.14 4.23 10.61
C VAL A 135 2.91 3.39 10.24
N ARG A 136 1.79 4.01 9.86
CA ARG A 136 0.61 3.29 9.38
C ARG A 136 0.97 2.45 8.15
N PRO A 137 0.34 1.29 7.94
CA PRO A 137 0.47 0.49 6.72
C PRO A 137 0.42 1.39 5.47
N PRO A 138 1.44 1.35 4.60
CA PRO A 138 1.48 2.22 3.43
C PRO A 138 0.28 1.93 2.53
N THR A 139 -0.51 2.97 2.27
CA THR A 139 -1.54 2.94 1.23
C THR A 139 -0.85 3.16 -0.10
N TYR A 140 -0.51 2.07 -0.81
CA TYR A 140 0.14 2.10 -2.14
C TYR A 140 -0.73 2.71 -3.25
N PHE A 141 -1.67 3.59 -2.93
CA PHE A 141 -2.64 4.16 -3.86
C PHE A 141 -1.95 4.91 -5.00
N TRP A 142 -1.07 5.87 -4.67
CA TRP A 142 -0.34 6.67 -5.66
C TRP A 142 0.65 5.83 -6.45
N ALA A 143 1.41 4.96 -5.77
CA ALA A 143 2.37 4.06 -6.41
C ALA A 143 1.67 3.15 -7.42
N ARG A 144 0.60 2.45 -7.02
CA ARG A 144 -0.21 1.61 -7.91
C ARG A 144 -0.76 2.41 -9.09
N ARG A 145 -1.29 3.60 -8.83
CA ARG A 145 -1.93 4.43 -9.85
C ARG A 145 -0.94 4.85 -10.94
N TRP A 146 0.21 5.40 -10.56
CA TRP A 146 1.23 5.80 -11.51
C TRP A 146 1.85 4.60 -12.22
N PHE A 147 2.13 3.52 -11.49
CA PHE A 147 2.63 2.27 -12.06
C PHE A 147 1.73 1.74 -13.18
N LEU A 148 0.41 1.63 -12.95
CA LEU A 148 -0.52 1.14 -13.96
C LEU A 148 -0.61 2.07 -15.19
N ARG A 149 -0.51 3.39 -14.99
CA ARG A 149 -0.51 4.36 -16.10
C ARG A 149 0.75 4.28 -16.93
N THR A 150 1.91 4.19 -16.28
CA THR A 150 3.19 4.02 -16.98
C THR A 150 3.21 2.70 -17.73
N LEU A 151 2.69 1.62 -17.13
CA LEU A 151 2.54 0.34 -17.81
C LEU A 151 1.62 0.45 -19.04
N GLY A 152 0.48 1.16 -18.91
CA GLY A 152 -0.39 1.45 -20.05
C GLY A 152 0.30 2.26 -21.15
N LEU A 153 1.15 3.23 -20.80
CA LEU A 153 1.97 3.97 -21.75
C LEU A 153 3.00 3.06 -22.46
N THR A 154 3.65 2.15 -21.73
CA THR A 154 4.56 1.17 -22.31
C THR A 154 3.85 0.26 -23.32
N TYR A 155 2.67 -0.27 -22.96
CA TYR A 155 1.84 -1.03 -23.89
C TYR A 155 1.45 -0.21 -25.11
N LEU A 156 1.02 1.04 -24.92
CA LEU A 156 0.65 1.93 -26.02
C LEU A 156 1.79 2.09 -27.03
N VAL A 157 3.01 2.37 -26.54
CA VAL A 157 4.20 2.50 -27.39
C VAL A 157 4.51 1.18 -28.10
N ALA A 158 4.44 0.05 -27.39
CA ALA A 158 4.71 -1.27 -27.97
C ALA A 158 3.71 -1.62 -29.07
N PHE A 159 2.41 -1.46 -28.83
CA PHE A 159 1.37 -1.74 -29.83
C PHE A 159 1.44 -0.80 -31.03
N VAL A 160 1.65 0.51 -30.83
CA VAL A 160 1.80 1.46 -31.95
C VAL A 160 3.05 1.13 -32.78
N SER A 161 4.17 0.85 -32.12
CA SER A 161 5.41 0.47 -32.79
C SER A 161 5.25 -0.81 -33.61
N LEU A 162 4.62 -1.83 -33.03
CA LEU A 162 4.35 -3.09 -33.72
C LEU A 162 3.35 -2.91 -34.86
N TRP A 163 2.32 -2.10 -34.70
CA TRP A 163 1.27 -1.91 -35.71
C TRP A 163 1.85 -1.43 -37.04
N VAL A 164 2.79 -0.49 -37.02
CA VAL A 164 3.43 0.02 -38.24
C VAL A 164 4.27 -1.06 -38.95
N GLN A 165 4.69 -2.11 -38.24
CA GLN A 165 5.60 -3.14 -38.73
C GLN A 165 4.91 -4.48 -39.00
N VAL A 166 3.70 -4.70 -38.47
CA VAL A 166 3.08 -6.03 -38.37
C VAL A 166 2.89 -6.71 -39.73
N ASP A 167 2.50 -5.96 -40.76
CA ASP A 167 2.33 -6.47 -42.12
C ASP A 167 3.65 -6.96 -42.73
N GLY A 168 4.71 -6.19 -42.53
CA GLY A 168 6.04 -6.51 -43.06
C GLY A 168 6.71 -7.66 -42.32
N LEU A 169 6.45 -7.81 -41.02
CA LEU A 169 7.05 -8.88 -40.21
C LEU A 169 6.30 -10.19 -40.37
N VAL A 170 5.00 -10.21 -40.08
CA VAL A 170 4.23 -11.46 -39.92
C VAL A 170 2.90 -11.49 -40.67
N GLY A 171 2.59 -10.43 -41.43
CA GLY A 171 1.46 -10.41 -42.35
C GLY A 171 1.59 -11.47 -43.45
N SER A 172 0.53 -11.63 -44.24
CA SER A 172 0.44 -12.67 -45.28
C SER A 172 1.57 -12.63 -46.33
N ASN A 173 2.15 -11.44 -46.56
CA ASN A 173 3.29 -11.20 -47.46
C ASN A 173 4.55 -10.75 -46.69
N GLY A 174 4.57 -10.93 -45.36
CA GLY A 174 5.66 -10.51 -44.49
C GLY A 174 6.88 -11.44 -44.58
N VAL A 175 7.92 -11.10 -43.80
CA VAL A 175 9.16 -11.88 -43.72
C VAL A 175 8.93 -13.27 -43.15
N SER A 176 8.09 -13.40 -42.10
CA SER A 176 7.68 -14.69 -41.55
C SER A 176 6.14 -14.78 -41.46
N PRO A 177 5.45 -15.14 -42.56
CA PRO A 177 4.00 -15.10 -42.64
C PRO A 177 3.31 -16.02 -41.64
N LEU A 178 2.44 -15.44 -40.81
CA LEU A 178 1.72 -16.18 -39.77
C LEU A 178 0.78 -17.25 -40.33
N ASN A 179 0.17 -16.95 -41.49
CA ASN A 179 -0.74 -17.84 -42.21
C ASN A 179 -0.05 -19.10 -42.76
N GLN A 180 1.28 -19.15 -42.80
CA GLN A 180 2.05 -20.35 -43.14
C GLN A 180 2.59 -21.04 -41.87
N PHE A 181 3.00 -20.24 -40.88
CA PHE A 181 3.57 -20.74 -39.62
C PHE A 181 2.59 -21.60 -38.80
N LEU A 182 1.39 -21.11 -38.50
CA LEU A 182 0.44 -21.83 -37.65
C LEU A 182 -0.02 -23.17 -38.27
N PRO A 183 -0.37 -23.24 -39.56
CA PRO A 183 -0.66 -24.51 -40.21
C PRO A 183 0.52 -25.49 -40.15
N ALA A 184 1.76 -25.04 -40.41
CA ALA A 184 2.93 -25.91 -40.35
C ALA A 184 3.18 -26.49 -38.94
N VAL A 185 2.93 -25.71 -37.88
CA VAL A 185 3.00 -26.22 -36.50
C VAL A 185 1.90 -27.24 -36.23
N TYR A 186 0.68 -26.98 -36.71
CA TYR A 186 -0.44 -27.91 -36.55
C TYR A 186 -0.20 -29.23 -37.31
N GLU A 187 0.33 -29.19 -38.52
CA GLU A 187 0.69 -30.38 -39.29
C GLU A 187 1.69 -31.26 -38.55
N ARG A 188 2.61 -30.65 -37.79
CA ARG A 188 3.66 -31.38 -37.06
C ARG A 188 3.21 -31.92 -35.70
N PHE A 189 2.40 -31.16 -34.96
CA PHE A 189 2.07 -31.47 -33.56
C PHE A 189 0.58 -31.76 -33.32
N GLY A 190 -0.26 -31.65 -34.35
CA GLY A 190 -1.71 -31.85 -34.26
C GLY A 190 -2.36 -30.93 -33.23
N SER A 191 -3.34 -31.45 -32.49
CA SER A 191 -4.08 -30.69 -31.48
C SER A 191 -3.23 -30.17 -30.32
N ILE A 192 -2.04 -30.73 -30.09
CA ILE A 192 -1.12 -30.24 -29.04
C ILE A 192 -0.63 -28.83 -29.38
N ALA A 193 -0.62 -28.45 -30.66
CA ALA A 193 -0.22 -27.12 -31.14
C ALA A 193 -0.96 -25.98 -30.42
N TYR A 194 -2.26 -26.15 -30.10
CA TYR A 194 -3.05 -25.12 -29.40
C TYR A 194 -2.54 -24.84 -27.98
N SER A 195 -2.03 -25.86 -27.29
CA SER A 195 -1.46 -25.72 -25.95
C SER A 195 -0.01 -25.22 -25.97
N LEU A 196 0.74 -25.53 -27.02
CA LEU A 196 2.11 -25.06 -27.23
C LEU A 196 2.14 -23.56 -27.57
N LEU A 197 1.19 -23.12 -28.41
CA LEU A 197 1.09 -21.76 -28.90
C LEU A 197 -0.28 -21.17 -28.52
N PRO A 198 -0.49 -20.73 -27.28
CA PRO A 198 -1.76 -20.15 -26.85
C PRO A 198 -1.97 -18.74 -27.44
N THR A 199 -2.45 -18.65 -28.68
CA THR A 199 -2.71 -17.40 -29.41
C THR A 199 -4.14 -17.33 -29.95
N LEU A 200 -4.71 -16.13 -29.99
CA LEU A 200 -5.98 -15.88 -30.68
C LEU A 200 -5.89 -16.05 -32.20
N CYS A 201 -4.68 -16.00 -32.77
CA CYS A 201 -4.46 -16.10 -34.22
C CYS A 201 -4.75 -17.49 -34.81
N TRP A 202 -5.07 -18.49 -33.98
CA TRP A 202 -5.63 -19.76 -34.45
C TRP A 202 -7.05 -19.62 -35.02
N VAL A 203 -7.80 -18.59 -34.59
CA VAL A 203 -9.16 -18.32 -35.09
C VAL A 203 -9.11 -17.65 -36.45
N ASP A 204 -8.23 -16.66 -36.59
CA ASP A 204 -7.97 -15.94 -37.83
C ASP A 204 -6.52 -15.47 -37.86
N SER A 205 -5.80 -15.74 -38.95
CA SER A 205 -4.41 -15.32 -39.17
C SER A 205 -4.29 -14.25 -40.27
N SER A 206 -5.39 -13.60 -40.63
CA SER A 206 -5.43 -12.54 -41.64
C SER A 206 -4.75 -11.25 -41.15
N ASN A 207 -4.29 -10.43 -42.10
CA ASN A 207 -3.74 -9.10 -41.77
C ASN A 207 -4.78 -8.22 -41.05
N GLY A 208 -6.06 -8.33 -41.42
CA GLY A 208 -7.14 -7.60 -40.75
C GLY A 208 -7.24 -7.96 -39.27
N PHE A 209 -7.10 -9.24 -38.92
CA PHE A 209 -7.09 -9.68 -37.53
C PHE A 209 -5.86 -9.21 -36.76
N LEU A 210 -4.68 -9.19 -37.40
CA LEU A 210 -3.46 -8.63 -36.80
C LEU A 210 -3.62 -7.14 -36.48
N HIS A 211 -4.20 -6.35 -37.38
CA HIS A 211 -4.52 -4.95 -37.12
C HIS A 211 -5.58 -4.78 -36.04
N PHE A 212 -6.57 -5.68 -35.95
CA PHE A 212 -7.55 -5.67 -34.87
C PHE A 212 -6.88 -5.86 -33.50
N LEU A 213 -5.96 -6.82 -33.38
CA LEU A 213 -5.19 -7.04 -32.14
C LEU A 213 -4.34 -5.81 -31.79
N CYS A 214 -3.63 -5.23 -32.77
CA CYS A 214 -2.85 -4.01 -32.55
C CYS A 214 -3.73 -2.83 -32.12
N GLY A 215 -4.82 -2.58 -32.84
CA GLY A 215 -5.73 -1.46 -32.58
C GLY A 215 -6.51 -1.58 -31.30
N GLY A 216 -7.02 -2.77 -30.98
CA GLY A 216 -7.64 -3.02 -29.69
C GLY A 216 -6.62 -2.89 -28.56
N GLY A 217 -5.37 -3.33 -28.75
CA GLY A 217 -4.27 -3.11 -27.80
C GLY A 217 -4.02 -1.63 -27.52
N VAL A 218 -4.01 -0.78 -28.56
CA VAL A 218 -3.90 0.69 -28.42
C VAL A 218 -5.06 1.25 -27.59
N VAL A 219 -6.30 0.90 -27.92
CA VAL A 219 -7.49 1.38 -27.20
C VAL A 219 -7.46 0.96 -25.74
N LEU A 220 -7.17 -0.31 -25.45
CA LEU A 220 -7.09 -0.83 -24.08
C LEU A 220 -5.95 -0.18 -23.28
N SER A 221 -4.83 0.14 -23.93
CA SER A 221 -3.72 0.87 -23.32
C SER A 221 -4.15 2.28 -22.89
N LEU A 222 -4.89 2.99 -23.75
CA LEU A 222 -5.47 4.29 -23.41
C LEU A 222 -6.49 4.18 -22.26
N LEU A 223 -7.35 3.17 -22.26
CA LEU A 223 -8.28 2.92 -21.15
C LEU A 223 -7.54 2.69 -19.82
N LEU A 224 -6.43 1.93 -19.85
CA LEU A 224 -5.59 1.71 -18.68
C LEU A 224 -4.93 2.99 -18.17
N ILE A 225 -4.44 3.86 -19.06
CA ILE A 225 -3.89 5.18 -18.72
C ILE A 225 -4.96 6.07 -18.06
N LEU A 226 -6.18 6.06 -18.60
CA LEU A 226 -7.33 6.79 -18.06
C LEU A 226 -7.86 6.16 -16.75
N GLY A 227 -7.46 4.93 -16.42
CA GLY A 227 -7.91 4.21 -15.24
C GLY A 227 -9.34 3.66 -15.37
N ILE A 228 -9.80 3.43 -16.60
CA ILE A 228 -11.09 2.82 -16.91
C ILE A 228 -10.91 1.30 -16.96
N ALA A 229 -11.71 0.58 -16.18
CA ALA A 229 -11.70 -0.89 -16.09
C ALA A 229 -10.30 -1.54 -16.00
N PRO A 230 -9.35 -1.05 -15.16
CA PRO A 230 -7.92 -1.37 -15.30
C PRO A 230 -7.58 -2.85 -15.20
N ALA A 231 -8.25 -3.62 -14.32
CA ALA A 231 -8.01 -5.06 -14.23
C ALA A 231 -8.47 -5.81 -15.50
N LEU A 232 -9.63 -5.43 -16.05
CA LEU A 232 -10.15 -6.01 -17.29
C LEU A 232 -9.27 -5.61 -18.48
N SER A 233 -8.89 -4.34 -18.56
CA SER A 233 -7.97 -3.84 -19.59
C SER A 233 -6.66 -4.62 -19.59
N LEU A 234 -6.08 -4.91 -18.41
CA LEU A 234 -4.85 -5.71 -18.30
C LEU A 234 -5.05 -7.17 -18.72
N VAL A 235 -6.17 -7.80 -18.38
CA VAL A 235 -6.47 -9.17 -18.82
C VAL A 235 -6.50 -9.25 -20.35
N VAL A 236 -7.22 -8.31 -20.99
CA VAL A 236 -7.34 -8.32 -22.46
C VAL A 236 -6.03 -7.89 -23.12
N LEU A 237 -5.32 -6.89 -22.58
CA LEU A 237 -3.97 -6.49 -23.05
C LEU A 237 -3.00 -7.66 -23.00
N PHE A 238 -3.01 -8.44 -21.91
CA PHE A 238 -2.16 -9.63 -21.78
C PHE A 238 -2.47 -10.65 -22.88
N VAL A 239 -3.75 -10.97 -23.12
CA VAL A 239 -4.15 -11.93 -24.18
C VAL A 239 -3.78 -11.42 -25.56
N PHE A 240 -4.00 -10.14 -25.85
CA PHE A 240 -3.69 -9.52 -27.14
C PHE A 240 -2.18 -9.51 -27.39
N TYR A 241 -1.41 -9.05 -26.40
CA TYR A 241 0.05 -9.00 -26.51
C TYR A 241 0.63 -10.42 -26.59
N LEU A 242 0.13 -11.39 -25.81
CA LEU A 242 0.57 -12.79 -25.90
C LEU A 242 0.33 -13.37 -27.29
N SER A 243 -0.85 -13.10 -27.86
CA SER A 243 -1.20 -13.56 -29.20
C SER A 243 -0.26 -12.99 -30.25
N LEU A 244 0.06 -11.69 -30.16
CA LEU A 244 1.00 -11.03 -31.05
C LEU A 244 2.44 -11.47 -30.81
N THR A 245 2.90 -11.67 -29.57
CA THR A 245 4.23 -12.20 -29.24
C THR A 245 4.45 -13.56 -29.88
N ILE A 246 3.47 -14.47 -29.77
CA ILE A 246 3.52 -15.79 -30.42
C ILE A 246 3.50 -15.65 -31.95
N ALA A 247 2.64 -14.78 -32.48
CA ALA A 247 2.57 -14.53 -33.92
C ALA A 247 3.87 -13.95 -34.48
N GLY A 248 4.51 -13.06 -33.71
CA GLY A 248 5.77 -12.38 -33.98
C GLY A 248 6.99 -13.30 -34.04
N GLN A 249 6.88 -14.53 -33.52
CA GLN A 249 7.95 -15.53 -33.54
C GLN A 249 9.27 -14.94 -33.04
N THR A 250 10.33 -14.99 -33.85
CA THR A 250 11.67 -14.49 -33.53
C THR A 250 11.70 -12.97 -33.34
N PHE A 251 10.76 -12.21 -33.92
CA PHE A 251 10.74 -10.75 -33.84
C PHE A 251 10.25 -10.22 -32.49
N LEU A 252 9.43 -11.00 -31.76
CA LEU A 252 8.86 -10.61 -30.46
C LEU A 252 9.28 -11.55 -29.32
N SER A 253 10.29 -12.39 -29.52
CA SER A 253 10.80 -13.30 -28.49
C SER A 253 11.95 -12.70 -27.67
N PHE A 254 12.11 -11.38 -27.66
CA PHE A 254 13.18 -10.72 -26.91
C PHE A 254 12.81 -10.53 -25.44
N GLN A 255 13.82 -10.33 -24.59
CA GLN A 255 13.65 -10.25 -23.13
C GLN A 255 12.65 -9.16 -22.69
N TRP A 256 12.56 -8.05 -23.42
CA TRP A 256 11.65 -6.94 -23.10
C TRP A 256 10.17 -7.31 -23.34
N ASP A 257 9.87 -8.08 -24.39
CA ASP A 257 8.51 -8.56 -24.68
C ASP A 257 8.01 -9.52 -23.61
N ILE A 258 8.88 -10.46 -23.22
CA ILE A 258 8.61 -11.41 -22.14
C ILE A 258 8.40 -10.65 -20.82
N LEU A 259 9.26 -9.67 -20.52
CA LEU A 259 9.10 -8.84 -19.32
C LEU A 259 7.79 -8.06 -19.32
N LEU A 260 7.36 -7.53 -20.47
CA LEU A 260 6.09 -6.82 -20.59
C LEU A 260 4.90 -7.77 -20.37
N LEU A 261 4.93 -8.99 -20.91
CA LEU A 261 3.91 -10.02 -20.65
C LEU A 261 3.81 -10.37 -19.16
N GLU A 262 4.95 -10.66 -18.53
CA GLU A 262 4.98 -11.02 -17.12
C GLU A 262 4.53 -9.87 -16.22
N THR A 263 4.99 -8.65 -16.52
CA THR A 263 4.60 -7.44 -15.78
C THR A 263 3.10 -7.17 -15.95
N GLY A 264 2.58 -7.29 -17.16
CA GLY A 264 1.14 -7.16 -17.45
C GLY A 264 0.31 -8.16 -16.68
N PHE A 265 0.68 -9.44 -16.74
CA PHE A 265 -0.01 -10.52 -16.02
C PHE A 265 -0.02 -10.30 -14.51
N VAL A 266 1.14 -10.03 -13.91
CA VAL A 266 1.26 -9.77 -12.47
C VAL A 266 0.44 -8.53 -12.06
N SER A 267 0.36 -7.53 -12.94
CA SER A 267 -0.39 -6.30 -12.68
C SER A 267 -1.90 -6.51 -12.57
N ILE A 268 -2.45 -7.60 -13.13
CA ILE A 268 -3.87 -7.97 -12.97
C ILE A 268 -4.22 -8.12 -11.48
N PHE A 269 -3.31 -8.67 -10.67
CA PHE A 269 -3.50 -8.85 -9.23
C PHE A 269 -3.28 -7.57 -8.42
N LEU A 270 -2.61 -6.57 -9.01
CA LEU A 270 -2.38 -5.26 -8.41
C LEU A 270 -3.53 -4.30 -8.71
N ALA A 271 -4.13 -4.40 -9.90
CA ALA A 271 -5.17 -3.51 -10.38
C ALA A 271 -6.48 -3.64 -9.60
N PRO A 272 -7.18 -2.51 -9.35
CA PRO A 272 -8.50 -2.56 -8.74
C PRO A 272 -9.53 -3.09 -9.75
N TRP A 273 -10.35 -4.06 -9.33
CA TRP A 273 -11.48 -4.57 -10.11
C TRP A 273 -12.66 -3.59 -10.04
N ARG A 274 -12.51 -2.45 -10.72
CA ARG A 274 -13.50 -1.39 -10.81
C ARG A 274 -13.68 -1.01 -12.27
N LEU A 275 -14.91 -0.79 -12.71
CA LEU A 275 -15.18 -0.44 -14.11
C LEU A 275 -14.87 1.03 -14.42
N TRP A 276 -15.06 1.93 -13.45
CA TRP A 276 -14.94 3.39 -13.65
C TRP A 276 -13.87 4.02 -12.76
N PRO A 277 -13.21 5.13 -13.19
CA PRO A 277 -12.26 5.86 -12.39
C PRO A 277 -12.93 6.42 -11.13
N GLY A 278 -12.46 6.01 -9.95
CA GLY A 278 -13.05 6.44 -8.68
C GLY A 278 -12.99 7.96 -8.42
N GLU A 279 -12.23 8.71 -9.21
CA GLU A 279 -12.19 10.17 -9.14
C GLU A 279 -13.42 10.86 -9.73
N LEU A 280 -14.12 10.22 -10.68
CA LEU A 280 -15.39 10.75 -11.19
C LEU A 280 -16.57 10.49 -10.23
N MET A 281 -16.35 9.73 -9.15
CA MET A 281 -17.37 9.38 -8.16
C MET A 281 -17.26 10.25 -6.89
N LEU A 282 -16.84 11.50 -7.05
CA LEU A 282 -17.05 12.56 -6.05
C LEU A 282 -18.45 13.14 -6.25
N TRP A 283 -19.49 12.34 -5.99
CA TRP A 283 -20.83 12.91 -5.80
C TRP A 283 -20.86 13.56 -4.40
N PRO A 284 -21.25 14.84 -4.25
CA PRO A 284 -21.46 15.43 -2.94
C PRO A 284 -22.52 14.59 -2.21
N SER A 285 -22.14 13.93 -1.12
CA SER A 285 -23.15 13.33 -0.24
C SER A 285 -24.06 14.45 0.26
N PRO A 286 -25.39 14.33 0.16
CA PRO A 286 -26.27 15.32 0.76
C PRO A 286 -25.96 15.39 2.26
N PRO A 287 -25.95 16.60 2.86
CA PRO A 287 -25.65 16.74 4.28
C PRO A 287 -26.65 15.89 5.07
N THR A 288 -26.12 14.98 5.88
CA THR A 288 -26.90 14.23 6.88
C THR A 288 -27.70 15.23 7.72
N PRO A 289 -29.03 15.09 7.86
CA PRO A 289 -29.80 15.95 8.73
C PRO A 289 -29.29 15.77 10.16
N ARG A 290 -28.82 16.86 10.76
CA ARG A 290 -28.52 16.89 12.20
C ARG A 290 -29.84 16.70 12.93
N THR A 291 -30.01 15.58 13.59
CA THR A 291 -31.05 15.40 14.59
C THR A 291 -30.80 16.42 15.71
N PRO A 292 -31.74 17.33 16.02
CA PRO A 292 -31.56 18.25 17.13
C PRO A 292 -31.52 17.48 18.44
N SER A 293 -30.56 17.84 19.29
CA SER A 293 -30.34 17.34 20.64
C SER A 293 -31.63 17.35 21.45
N ALA A 294 -31.96 16.22 22.07
CA ALA A 294 -33.03 16.13 23.05
C ALA A 294 -32.76 17.10 24.21
N HIS A 295 -33.64 18.08 24.38
CA HIS A 295 -33.71 18.93 25.55
C HIS A 295 -34.10 18.08 26.78
N SER A 296 -33.35 18.27 27.87
CA SER A 296 -33.74 17.85 29.22
C SER A 296 -35.07 18.51 29.64
N PRO A 297 -35.99 17.81 30.31
CA PRO A 297 -37.25 18.42 30.75
C PRO A 297 -37.03 19.22 32.03
N SER A 298 -37.18 20.55 31.96
CA SER A 298 -37.41 21.41 33.11
C SER A 298 -38.92 21.51 33.39
N SER A 299 -39.30 21.26 34.63
CA SER A 299 -40.67 21.28 35.19
C SER A 299 -41.42 22.62 35.00
N PRO A 300 -42.77 22.62 35.10
CA PRO A 300 -43.61 23.75 34.70
C PRO A 300 -44.02 24.63 35.88
N LEU A 301 -43.88 25.95 35.72
CA LEU A 301 -44.62 27.00 36.44
C LEU A 301 -44.76 28.15 35.43
N GLY A 302 -45.96 28.44 34.91
CA GLY A 302 -46.88 29.44 35.46
C GLY A 302 -46.81 30.70 34.56
N GLU A 303 -47.79 30.87 33.67
CA GLU A 303 -48.79 31.96 33.74
C GLU A 303 -48.31 33.33 33.21
N GLY A 304 -49.19 33.99 32.45
CA GLY A 304 -49.18 35.44 32.24
C GLY A 304 -48.33 35.90 31.04
N GLU A 305 -48.87 36.05 29.84
CA GLU A 305 -49.67 37.19 29.38
C GLU A 305 -48.86 38.21 28.57
N ARG A 306 -49.41 38.41 27.37
CA ARG A 306 -49.13 39.32 26.26
C ARG A 306 -48.72 40.74 26.72
N ILE A 307 -47.90 41.43 25.91
CA ILE A 307 -48.18 42.76 25.32
C ILE A 307 -46.97 43.22 24.47
N GLU A 308 -47.21 43.38 23.16
CA GLU A 308 -46.43 44.24 22.27
C GLU A 308 -46.66 45.71 22.65
N VAL A 309 -45.67 46.60 22.49
CA VAL A 309 -45.83 47.88 21.75
C VAL A 309 -44.45 48.54 21.53
N ARG A 310 -44.04 48.45 20.27
CA ARG A 310 -43.43 49.44 19.36
C ARG A 310 -43.26 50.90 19.86
N GLY A 311 -42.12 51.52 19.55
CA GLY A 311 -42.05 52.98 19.30
C GLY A 311 -40.74 53.68 19.66
N SER A 312 -39.96 54.03 18.64
CA SER A 312 -38.71 54.82 18.66
C SER A 312 -38.97 56.36 18.80
N PRO A 313 -38.00 57.25 18.50
CA PRO A 313 -37.00 57.94 19.36
C PRO A 313 -37.24 59.49 19.29
N PRO A 314 -36.27 60.45 19.26
CA PRO A 314 -34.85 60.55 19.70
C PRO A 314 -34.54 61.84 20.55
N ASP A 315 -33.24 62.04 20.83
CA ASP A 315 -32.50 63.33 20.84
C ASP A 315 -32.01 63.92 22.19
N GLY A 316 -30.80 64.50 22.16
CA GLY A 316 -30.37 65.58 23.08
C GLY A 316 -29.32 65.31 24.19
N THR A 317 -28.04 65.27 23.81
CA THR A 317 -26.85 65.89 24.46
C THR A 317 -26.75 66.11 26.00
N ASP A 318 -25.69 65.57 26.63
CA ASP A 318 -24.79 66.39 27.49
C ASP A 318 -23.39 65.75 27.66
N LYS A 319 -22.36 66.58 27.76
CA LYS A 319 -20.93 66.27 27.85
C LYS A 319 -20.45 66.32 29.31
N SER A 320 -19.77 65.28 29.79
CA SER A 320 -18.69 65.44 30.79
C SER A 320 -17.70 64.26 30.75
N LYS A 321 -16.41 64.59 30.58
CA LYS A 321 -15.21 63.73 30.70
C LYS A 321 -14.80 63.63 32.20
N PRO A 322 -14.00 62.65 32.69
CA PRO A 322 -12.75 62.19 32.07
C PRO A 322 -12.39 60.68 32.16
N SER A 323 -11.39 60.32 31.34
CA SER A 323 -10.64 59.04 31.16
C SER A 323 -9.78 58.62 32.38
N PRO A 324 -9.05 57.48 32.37
CA PRO A 324 -9.27 56.19 31.68
C PRO A 324 -9.24 55.00 32.68
N SER A 325 -9.79 53.84 32.32
CA SER A 325 -9.46 52.57 32.97
C SER A 325 -9.24 51.49 31.90
N PRO A 326 -8.28 50.58 32.09
CA PRO A 326 -7.75 49.75 31.00
C PRO A 326 -8.75 48.66 30.61
N LEU A 327 -8.89 48.45 29.30
CA LEU A 327 -9.60 47.33 28.70
C LEU A 327 -9.06 46.00 29.25
N PRO A 328 -9.92 45.03 29.59
CA PRO A 328 -9.46 43.67 29.84
C PRO A 328 -9.07 43.01 28.51
N PHE A 329 -7.86 42.46 28.49
CA PHE A 329 -7.33 41.56 27.47
C PHE A 329 -8.37 40.48 27.12
N GLU A 330 -8.80 40.46 25.85
CA GLU A 330 -9.50 39.33 25.24
C GLU A 330 -8.67 38.06 25.42
N GLY A 331 -9.28 37.08 26.08
CA GLY A 331 -8.76 35.73 26.18
C GLY A 331 -8.56 35.15 24.79
N ARG A 332 -7.32 34.80 24.49
CA ARG A 332 -6.94 33.97 23.34
C ARG A 332 -7.63 32.62 23.52
N GLY A 333 -8.78 32.46 22.86
CA GLY A 333 -9.45 31.17 22.74
C GLY A 333 -8.48 30.16 22.15
N GLU A 334 -8.31 29.04 22.84
CA GLU A 334 -7.72 27.84 22.29
C GLU A 334 -8.51 27.43 21.05
N GLU A 335 -7.90 27.60 19.88
CA GLU A 335 -8.37 27.01 18.63
C GLU A 335 -8.37 25.49 18.79
N THR A 336 -9.54 24.95 19.16
CA THR A 336 -9.84 23.53 19.06
C THR A 336 -9.85 23.15 17.59
N LEU A 337 -8.76 22.51 17.14
CA LEU A 337 -8.65 21.88 15.83
C LEU A 337 -9.87 20.97 15.57
N PRO A 338 -10.65 21.20 14.49
CA PRO A 338 -11.81 20.37 14.19
C PRO A 338 -11.35 18.93 13.86
N SER A 339 -11.78 17.99 14.71
CA SER A 339 -11.49 16.55 14.65
C SER A 339 -12.29 15.81 13.57
N SER A 340 -12.39 16.37 12.36
CA SER A 340 -13.12 15.72 11.26
C SER A 340 -12.47 15.97 9.92
N CYS A 341 -11.18 15.62 9.80
CA CYS A 341 -10.65 15.26 8.49
C CYS A 341 -11.25 13.89 8.11
N SER A 342 -12.39 13.92 7.42
CA SER A 342 -12.99 12.75 6.81
C SER A 342 -12.00 12.15 5.81
N ILE A 343 -11.35 11.07 6.22
CA ILE A 343 -10.45 10.26 5.38
C ILE A 343 -11.24 9.84 4.13
N PRO A 344 -10.76 10.12 2.90
CA PRO A 344 -11.47 9.71 1.70
C PRO A 344 -11.65 8.19 1.68
N ALA A 345 -12.81 7.76 1.22
CA ALA A 345 -13.29 6.38 1.16
C ALA A 345 -12.15 5.38 0.90
N THR A 346 -11.98 4.46 1.87
CA THR A 346 -10.99 3.38 1.89
C THR A 346 -10.56 2.89 0.51
N ALA A 347 -9.35 3.28 0.10
CA ALA A 347 -8.71 2.72 -1.07
C ALA A 347 -8.55 1.21 -0.87
N SER A 348 -9.05 0.40 -1.81
CA SER A 348 -8.94 -1.06 -1.74
C SER A 348 -7.46 -1.46 -1.53
N PRO A 349 -7.12 -2.17 -0.45
CA PRO A 349 -5.74 -2.52 -0.12
C PRO A 349 -5.13 -3.32 -1.28
N VAL A 350 -3.85 -3.07 -1.57
CA VAL A 350 -3.15 -3.82 -2.64
C VAL A 350 -3.01 -5.28 -2.23
N SER A 351 -3.27 -6.18 -3.18
CA SER A 351 -3.15 -7.62 -2.95
C SER A 351 -1.73 -7.97 -2.49
N ARG A 352 -1.63 -8.70 -1.36
CA ARG A 352 -0.34 -9.21 -0.87
C ARG A 352 0.29 -10.18 -1.86
N LEU A 353 -0.53 -10.98 -2.54
CA LEU A 353 -0.09 -11.88 -3.61
C LEU A 353 0.49 -11.06 -4.77
N GLY A 354 -0.20 -10.01 -5.21
CA GLY A 354 0.30 -9.13 -6.28
C GLY A 354 1.64 -8.48 -5.92
N LEU A 355 1.81 -8.00 -4.68
CA LEU A 355 3.10 -7.45 -4.21
C LEU A 355 4.21 -8.50 -4.14
N PHE A 356 3.89 -9.72 -3.69
CA PHE A 356 4.84 -10.82 -3.68
C PHE A 356 5.29 -11.18 -5.10
N LEU A 357 4.34 -11.35 -6.03
CA LEU A 357 4.62 -11.66 -7.42
C LEU A 357 5.45 -10.57 -8.10
N LEU A 358 5.17 -9.29 -7.83
CA LEU A 358 5.97 -8.18 -8.37
C LEU A 358 7.42 -8.21 -7.84
N LYS A 359 7.60 -8.47 -6.54
CA LYS A 359 8.94 -8.61 -5.94
C LYS A 359 9.66 -9.84 -6.48
N PHE A 360 8.95 -10.94 -6.65
CA PHE A 360 9.49 -12.16 -7.23
C PHE A 360 9.90 -11.96 -8.68
N LEU A 361 9.11 -11.22 -9.47
CA LEU A 361 9.46 -10.86 -10.85
C LEU A 361 10.74 -10.03 -10.89
N LEU A 362 10.89 -9.02 -10.02
CA LEU A 362 12.13 -8.23 -9.93
C LEU A 362 13.33 -9.09 -9.53
N PHE A 363 13.16 -9.96 -8.53
CA PHE A 363 14.19 -10.93 -8.15
C PHE A 363 14.57 -11.84 -9.32
N LYS A 364 13.57 -12.42 -10.00
CA LYS A 364 13.76 -13.30 -11.16
C LYS A 364 14.49 -12.56 -12.28
N LEU A 365 14.10 -11.32 -12.60
CA LEU A 365 14.75 -10.50 -13.61
C LEU A 365 16.25 -10.32 -13.30
N MET A 366 16.57 -9.93 -12.06
CA MET A 366 17.97 -9.75 -11.65
C MET A 366 18.74 -11.08 -11.65
N LEU A 367 18.15 -12.14 -11.11
CA LEU A 367 18.77 -13.46 -11.07
C LEU A 367 19.03 -14.01 -12.48
N MET A 368 18.03 -13.98 -13.35
CA MET A 368 18.13 -14.50 -14.72
C MET A 368 19.11 -13.70 -15.57
N SER A 369 19.27 -12.39 -15.30
CA SER A 369 20.31 -11.59 -15.95
C SER A 369 21.72 -12.11 -15.68
N GLY A 370 21.96 -12.69 -14.49
CA GLY A 370 23.21 -13.37 -14.15
C GLY A 370 23.28 -14.79 -14.70
N VAL A 371 22.19 -15.57 -14.56
CA VAL A 371 22.15 -16.97 -15.05
C VAL A 371 22.46 -17.03 -16.54
N VAL A 372 21.85 -16.16 -17.36
CA VAL A 372 22.08 -16.14 -18.81
C VAL A 372 23.56 -15.90 -19.15
N LYS A 373 24.27 -15.07 -18.38
CA LYS A 373 25.70 -14.82 -18.55
C LYS A 373 26.52 -16.07 -18.28
N LEU A 374 26.23 -16.77 -17.18
CA LEU A 374 26.94 -18.00 -16.81
C LEU A 374 26.63 -19.17 -17.76
N THR A 375 25.39 -19.26 -18.26
CA THR A 375 24.98 -20.28 -19.22
C THR A 375 25.36 -19.97 -20.66
N SER A 376 25.93 -18.78 -20.93
CA SER A 376 26.33 -18.38 -22.28
C SER A 376 27.50 -19.21 -22.82
N GLY A 377 28.28 -19.83 -21.94
CA GLY A 377 29.50 -20.55 -22.29
C GLY A 377 30.70 -19.65 -22.59
N ASP A 378 30.58 -18.33 -22.35
CA ASP A 378 31.67 -17.37 -22.50
C ASP A 378 32.54 -17.36 -21.23
N ASP A 379 33.82 -17.71 -21.42
CA ASP A 379 34.84 -17.79 -20.38
C ASP A 379 35.06 -16.45 -19.65
N CYS A 380 34.75 -15.31 -20.28
CA CYS A 380 34.93 -13.99 -19.65
C CYS A 380 34.03 -13.82 -18.42
N TRP A 381 32.82 -14.40 -18.44
CA TRP A 381 31.92 -14.35 -17.28
C TRP A 381 32.36 -15.30 -16.16
N TRP A 382 32.91 -16.46 -16.50
CA TRP A 382 33.42 -17.43 -15.52
C TRP A 382 34.74 -16.99 -14.90
N ASN A 383 35.60 -16.29 -15.66
CA ASN A 383 36.86 -15.74 -15.19
C ASN A 383 36.74 -14.33 -14.60
N LEU A 384 35.53 -13.77 -14.54
CA LEU A 384 35.23 -12.44 -13.99
C LEU A 384 35.92 -11.27 -14.73
N THR A 385 36.36 -11.48 -15.96
CA THR A 385 37.02 -10.46 -16.81
C THR A 385 36.04 -9.76 -17.75
N ALA A 386 34.78 -10.18 -17.81
CA ALA A 386 33.78 -9.60 -18.70
C ALA A 386 33.64 -8.07 -18.51
N LEU A 387 33.75 -7.57 -17.28
CA LEU A 387 33.63 -6.15 -16.97
C LEU A 387 34.82 -5.30 -17.44
N ASP A 388 35.94 -5.91 -17.87
CA ASP A 388 37.06 -5.16 -18.45
C ASP A 388 36.70 -4.48 -19.77
N TYR A 389 35.77 -5.07 -20.51
CA TYR A 389 35.34 -4.56 -21.81
C TYR A 389 33.84 -4.25 -21.84
N HIS A 390 33.05 -4.77 -20.89
CA HIS A 390 31.61 -4.61 -20.88
C HIS A 390 31.19 -3.14 -20.97
N TYR A 391 31.86 -2.23 -20.26
CA TYR A 391 31.54 -0.80 -20.24
C TYR A 391 31.73 -0.10 -21.59
N TRP A 392 32.52 -0.67 -22.51
CA TRP A 392 32.74 -0.12 -23.85
C TRP A 392 31.64 -0.54 -24.83
N SER A 393 31.11 -1.75 -24.65
CA SER A 393 30.19 -2.39 -25.59
C SER A 393 28.74 -2.43 -25.11
N GLN A 394 28.39 -1.68 -24.06
CA GLN A 394 27.02 -1.61 -23.56
C GLN A 394 26.11 -1.02 -24.66
N PRO A 395 24.93 -1.59 -24.92
CA PRO A 395 23.99 -1.03 -25.90
C PRO A 395 23.51 0.38 -25.53
N LEU A 396 23.49 0.71 -24.23
CA LEU A 396 23.08 2.00 -23.67
C LEU A 396 24.03 2.36 -22.51
N PRO A 397 25.26 2.84 -22.81
CA PRO A 397 26.22 3.17 -21.77
C PRO A 397 25.71 4.34 -20.94
N THR A 398 25.72 4.18 -19.62
CA THR A 398 25.35 5.26 -18.71
C THR A 398 26.50 6.25 -18.53
N VAL A 399 26.23 7.44 -18.00
CA VAL A 399 27.28 8.44 -17.67
C VAL A 399 28.35 7.89 -16.70
N PHE A 400 28.02 6.84 -15.94
CA PHE A 400 28.94 6.19 -15.01
C PHE A 400 29.78 5.09 -15.67
N ALA A 401 29.46 4.65 -16.88
CA ALA A 401 30.18 3.57 -17.55
C ALA A 401 31.67 3.92 -17.73
N TRP A 402 31.98 5.17 -18.05
CA TRP A 402 33.38 5.64 -18.12
C TRP A 402 34.10 5.57 -16.77
N TRP A 403 33.44 5.97 -15.68
CA TRP A 403 34.03 5.90 -14.34
C TRP A 403 34.23 4.46 -13.87
N ALA A 404 33.28 3.58 -14.18
CA ALA A 404 33.37 2.17 -13.88
C ALA A 404 34.48 1.48 -14.69
N ASP A 405 34.67 1.85 -15.96
CA ASP A 405 35.82 1.43 -16.76
C ASP A 405 37.17 1.86 -16.14
N LYS A 406 37.25 3.09 -15.62
CA LYS A 406 38.46 3.61 -14.96
C LYS A 406 38.69 3.09 -13.54
N SER A 407 37.80 2.25 -13.02
CA SER A 407 37.97 1.67 -11.70
C SER A 407 39.08 0.60 -11.68
N PRO A 408 39.72 0.35 -10.53
CA PRO A 408 40.74 -0.68 -10.42
C PRO A 408 40.22 -2.07 -10.82
N GLU A 409 41.10 -2.93 -11.36
CA GLU A 409 40.74 -4.30 -11.78
C GLU A 409 40.03 -5.12 -10.71
N TRP A 410 40.47 -5.02 -9.45
CA TRP A 410 39.82 -5.74 -8.35
C TRP A 410 38.34 -5.36 -8.19
N PHE A 411 37.96 -4.11 -8.48
CA PHE A 411 36.57 -3.66 -8.40
C PHE A 411 35.76 -4.21 -9.58
N LYS A 412 36.35 -4.21 -10.78
CA LYS A 412 35.73 -4.77 -11.99
C LYS A 412 35.53 -6.29 -11.88
N HIS A 413 36.47 -7.02 -11.28
CA HIS A 413 36.33 -8.47 -11.08
C HIS A 413 35.40 -8.85 -9.92
N PHE A 414 35.18 -7.93 -8.96
CA PHE A 414 34.24 -8.15 -7.85
C PHE A 414 32.78 -7.88 -8.21
N SER A 415 32.54 -6.91 -9.09
CA SER A 415 31.20 -6.43 -9.49
C SER A 415 30.50 -7.40 -10.45
#